data_AF-F3Y982-F1
#
_entry.id   AF-F3Y982-F1
#
_cell.length_a   1.000
_cell.length_b   1.000
_cell.length_c   1.000
_cell.angle_alpha   90.00
_cell.angle_beta   90.00
_cell.angle_gamma   90.00
#
_symmetry.space_group_name_H-M   'P 1'
#
loop_
_entity.id
_entity.type
_entity.pdbx_description
1 polymer ?
#
loop_
_entity_poly.entity_id
_entity_poly.type
_entity_poly.pdbx_seq_one_letter_code
_entity_poly.pdbx_strand_id
1 'polypeptide(L)'
;MEGEQQTRLEKQHHFKSYKKRKLFFGSSIVIIFLIGFCAYFFFQSHFLPTTKADGTNIGFLNVEEASHKLHISNKPRQVIIKTSTKQEKFKLPEKYQITSLFLKNHLDKHAIQLPMNPSFKKELSTKLNQVHFEKGAPSQDATIQKTETAFTIMPEQYGTIVNKAKLMEKISQDTEKNKNQYIYNIKDFYQQPVVKKENKQLNEKLTKLNAIMNKTLILKINKKDYTFTKKDIQALLNNNVTINEEQLGSQLTQLNQQFASLDQPVVFTNIHGEKRKYKNNGSYGWKIDITKTLPVVTQALMNKNTNETINATIDGDAEQEPTIAKNYIEIDLNDQKMYCFINGAKTVETDVITGRYNKGTASIPGFHTILYKATNVNLEGQMMDGSHYSVPVKYWMPLISNGGVVTQIGIHDSDHKLDKFGDKEAYKTNAGSNGCINTPGTEVAKIFHVAYEGMPVIIYGNIYDNAPGEFDKPVDYGEKI
;
A
#
# COMPACT_ATOMS: atom_id res chain seq x y z
N MET A 1 -32.65 32.96 82.15
CA MET A 1 -31.64 32.21 82.93
C MET A 1 -30.34 32.91 82.66
N GLU A 2 -30.14 33.97 83.43
CA GLU A 2 -29.26 33.98 84.61
C GLU A 2 -27.88 34.39 84.09
N GLY A 3 -27.47 35.64 84.33
CA GLY A 3 -27.15 36.12 85.67
C GLY A 3 -25.67 35.85 85.85
N GLU A 4 -24.81 36.73 86.34
CA GLU A 4 -24.93 37.87 87.23
C GLU A 4 -23.66 38.70 86.94
N GLN A 5 -23.70 40.04 86.93
CA GLN A 5 -23.72 40.87 88.13
C GLN A 5 -22.55 40.50 89.08
N GLN A 6 -21.74 41.39 89.63
CA GLN A 6 -21.75 42.83 89.72
C GLN A 6 -20.60 43.18 90.70
N THR A 7 -20.16 44.43 90.67
CA THR A 7 -19.83 45.23 91.89
C THR A 7 -18.53 44.88 92.66
N ARG A 8 -17.86 45.78 93.40
CA ARG A 8 -18.09 47.18 93.80
C ARG A 8 -16.82 47.72 94.47
N LEU A 9 -16.66 49.04 94.41
CA LEU A 9 -16.27 50.00 95.47
C LEU A 9 -14.89 49.84 96.12
N GLU A 10 -13.98 50.79 95.85
CA GLU A 10 -13.86 52.10 96.52
C GLU A 10 -13.25 52.01 97.93
N LYS A 11 -12.08 52.65 98.06
CA LYS A 11 -11.77 53.51 99.21
C LYS A 11 -10.67 54.51 98.84
N GLN A 12 -11.08 55.77 98.75
CA GLN A 12 -10.23 56.96 98.76
C GLN A 12 -9.65 57.19 100.16
N HIS A 13 -8.45 57.79 100.22
CA HIS A 13 -7.92 58.77 101.22
C HIS A 13 -6.39 58.85 100.99
N HIS A 14 -5.65 59.96 101.06
CA HIS A 14 -5.91 61.39 101.07
C HIS A 14 -4.53 62.09 100.87
N PHE A 15 -4.52 63.13 100.02
CA PHE A 15 -3.62 64.29 99.88
C PHE A 15 -2.21 64.40 100.53
N LYS A 16 -1.20 64.63 99.67
CA LYS A 16 -0.28 65.81 99.57
C LYS A 16 0.94 65.42 98.69
N SER A 17 1.51 66.16 97.74
CA SER A 17 1.22 67.43 97.08
C SER A 17 2.16 67.56 95.85
N TYR A 18 1.79 68.42 94.88
CA TYR A 18 2.63 69.13 93.89
C TYR A 18 2.94 68.52 92.49
N LYS A 19 2.24 69.09 91.50
CA LYS A 19 2.73 69.62 90.21
C LYS A 19 4.04 69.04 89.65
N LYS A 20 3.93 68.22 88.59
CA LYS A 20 4.69 68.28 87.31
C LYS A 20 4.58 66.94 86.56
N ARG A 21 3.46 66.69 85.87
CA ARG A 21 3.35 65.63 84.84
C ARG A 21 2.47 66.06 83.66
N LYS A 22 2.59 67.32 83.23
CA LYS A 22 2.10 67.79 81.91
C LYS A 22 3.22 68.27 80.98
N LEU A 23 4.50 68.07 81.33
CA LEU A 23 5.65 68.43 80.48
C LEU A 23 6.41 67.21 79.91
N PHE A 24 6.05 65.98 80.28
CA PHE A 24 6.62 64.77 79.65
C PHE A 24 5.72 64.20 78.53
N PHE A 25 4.40 64.42 78.55
CA PHE A 25 3.54 64.02 77.42
C PHE A 25 3.64 64.97 76.21
N GLY A 26 3.76 66.29 76.43
CA GLY A 26 3.88 67.26 75.34
C GLY A 26 5.22 67.21 74.59
N SER A 27 6.33 66.97 75.31
CA SER A 27 7.66 66.82 74.71
C SER A 27 7.78 65.51 73.91
N SER A 28 7.24 64.40 74.43
CA SER A 28 7.23 63.12 73.70
C SER A 28 6.35 63.16 72.44
N ILE A 29 5.21 63.85 72.47
CA ILE A 29 4.34 64.02 71.29
C ILE A 29 5.05 64.84 70.20
N VAL A 30 5.71 65.94 70.55
CA VAL A 30 6.48 66.76 69.59
C VAL A 30 7.64 65.97 68.99
N ILE A 31 8.34 65.16 69.79
CA ILE A 31 9.41 64.26 69.31
C ILE A 31 8.84 63.20 68.36
N ILE A 32 7.70 62.60 68.67
CA ILE A 32 7.03 61.62 67.78
C ILE A 32 6.58 62.28 66.48
N PHE A 33 6.04 63.51 66.52
CA PHE A 33 5.70 64.27 65.31
C PHE A 33 6.94 64.63 64.49
N LEU A 34 8.05 65.02 65.12
CA LEU A 34 9.33 65.28 64.43
C LEU A 34 9.87 64.01 63.79
N ILE A 35 9.86 62.87 64.51
CA ILE A 35 10.27 61.58 63.97
C ILE A 35 9.35 61.16 62.82
N GLY A 36 8.04 61.34 62.95
CA GLY A 36 7.07 61.04 61.90
C GLY A 36 7.21 61.94 60.68
N PHE A 37 7.52 63.22 60.88
CA PHE A 37 7.79 64.18 59.80
C PHE A 37 9.11 63.86 59.10
N CYS A 38 10.19 63.62 59.85
CA CYS A 38 11.46 63.17 59.28
C CYS A 38 11.32 61.84 58.53
N ALA A 39 10.58 60.87 59.09
CA ALA A 39 10.28 59.61 58.43
C ALA A 39 9.45 59.82 57.15
N TYR A 40 8.44 60.70 57.19
CA TYR A 40 7.63 61.05 56.02
C TYR A 40 8.49 61.62 54.89
N PHE A 41 9.38 62.57 55.17
CA PHE A 41 10.30 63.12 54.17
C PHE A 41 11.37 62.12 53.72
N PHE A 42 11.85 61.25 54.62
CA PHE A 42 12.83 60.22 54.30
C PHE A 42 12.27 59.17 53.31
N PHE A 43 11.04 58.68 53.55
CA PHE A 43 10.39 57.69 52.70
C PHE A 43 9.77 58.27 51.41
N GLN A 44 9.91 59.58 51.15
CA GLN A 44 9.66 60.17 49.81
C GLN A 44 10.75 59.79 48.80
N SER A 45 11.93 59.37 49.27
CA SER A 45 13.06 58.99 48.43
C SER A 45 13.68 57.63 48.77
N HIS A 46 13.29 57.00 49.89
CA HIS A 46 13.77 55.70 50.35
C HIS A 46 12.64 54.67 50.43
N PHE A 47 12.96 53.39 50.22
CA PHE A 47 12.02 52.28 50.34
C PHE A 47 11.69 51.97 51.81
N LEU A 48 10.47 51.49 52.06
CA LEU A 48 10.02 51.07 53.40
C LEU A 48 10.95 50.02 54.02
N PRO A 49 11.07 49.96 55.37
CA PRO A 49 12.04 49.12 56.08
C PRO A 49 12.08 47.64 55.67
N THR A 50 10.93 47.08 55.30
CA THR A 50 10.75 45.65 54.99
C THR A 50 10.60 45.37 53.50
N THR A 51 10.83 46.36 52.64
CA THR A 51 10.61 46.21 51.19
C THR A 51 11.54 45.19 50.56
N LYS A 52 10.95 44.27 49.78
CA LYS A 52 11.67 43.30 48.96
C LYS A 52 11.22 43.38 47.50
N ALA A 53 12.18 43.33 46.57
CA ALA A 53 11.91 43.17 45.14
C ALA A 53 12.40 41.79 44.68
N ASP A 54 11.49 40.93 44.21
CA ASP A 54 11.77 39.52 43.84
C ASP A 54 12.64 38.77 44.88
N GLY A 55 12.33 38.99 46.16
CA GLY A 55 13.05 38.38 47.30
C GLY A 55 14.33 39.10 47.74
N THR A 56 14.83 40.06 46.96
CA THR A 56 15.99 40.90 47.33
C THR A 56 15.55 42.02 48.26
N ASN A 57 16.11 42.08 49.47
CA ASN A 57 15.82 43.16 50.42
C ASN A 57 16.42 44.49 49.94
N ILE A 58 15.57 45.51 49.77
CA ILE A 58 15.96 46.88 49.39
C ILE A 58 15.45 47.93 50.39
N GLY A 59 14.96 47.52 51.55
CA GLY A 59 14.44 48.44 52.55
C GLY A 59 15.48 49.44 53.03
N PHE A 60 15.02 50.66 53.34
CA PHE A 60 15.82 51.83 53.70
C PHE A 60 16.77 52.37 52.61
N LEU A 61 16.89 51.72 51.46
CA LEU A 61 17.71 52.21 50.35
C LEU A 61 16.98 53.32 49.60
N ASN A 62 17.73 54.28 49.06
CA ASN A 62 17.18 55.19 48.05
C ASN A 62 17.08 54.51 46.68
N VAL A 63 16.45 55.18 45.70
CA VAL A 63 16.24 54.61 44.34
C VAL A 63 17.55 54.20 43.67
N GLU A 64 18.62 54.98 43.82
CA GLU A 64 19.92 54.70 43.20
C GLU A 64 20.61 53.49 43.84
N GLU A 65 20.65 53.45 45.17
CA GLU A 65 21.20 52.33 45.95
C GLU A 65 20.44 51.03 45.72
N ALA A 66 19.09 51.09 45.71
CA ALA A 66 18.24 49.95 45.40
C ALA A 66 18.45 49.47 43.96
N SER A 67 18.53 50.39 42.99
CA SER A 67 18.83 50.08 41.60
C SER A 67 20.18 49.35 41.48
N HIS A 68 21.24 49.91 42.07
CA HIS A 68 22.57 49.30 42.08
C HIS A 68 22.55 47.89 42.69
N LYS A 69 21.89 47.72 43.85
CA LYS A 69 21.76 46.42 44.51
C LYS A 69 20.98 45.40 43.67
N LEU A 70 19.88 45.83 43.06
CA LEU A 70 19.06 44.97 42.21
C LEU A 70 19.79 44.60 40.92
N HIS A 71 20.53 45.52 40.29
CA HIS A 71 21.39 45.20 39.16
C HIS A 71 22.49 44.21 39.53
N ILE A 72 23.09 44.30 40.73
CA ILE A 72 24.02 43.27 41.23
C ILE A 72 23.33 41.91 41.34
N SER A 73 22.11 41.86 41.88
CA SER A 73 21.34 40.61 42.02
C SER A 73 20.83 40.05 40.69
N ASN A 74 20.58 40.93 39.71
CA ASN A 74 20.14 40.63 38.34
C ASN A 74 21.30 40.37 37.38
N LYS A 75 22.55 40.35 37.89
CA LYS A 75 23.74 40.09 37.07
C LYS A 75 23.59 38.75 36.34
N PRO A 76 23.96 38.71 35.05
CA PRO A 76 23.76 37.54 34.24
C PRO A 76 24.62 36.37 34.75
N ARG A 77 23.94 35.28 35.12
CA ARG A 77 24.58 34.03 35.55
C ARG A 77 25.09 33.25 34.35
N GLN A 78 26.13 32.44 34.57
CA GLN A 78 26.72 31.61 33.52
C GLN A 78 25.88 30.36 33.29
N VAL A 79 25.58 30.06 32.02
CA VAL A 79 25.09 28.76 31.57
C VAL A 79 26.27 27.94 31.12
N ILE A 80 26.33 26.69 31.57
CA ILE A 80 27.33 25.71 31.17
C ILE A 80 26.61 24.57 30.46
N ILE A 81 26.90 24.39 29.17
CA ILE A 81 26.44 23.25 28.40
C ILE A 81 27.61 22.27 28.28
N LYS A 82 27.48 21.11 28.92
CA LYS A 82 28.46 20.03 28.85
C LYS A 82 28.20 19.20 27.59
N THR A 83 29.18 19.14 26.69
CA THR A 83 29.22 18.19 25.58
C THR A 83 30.11 17.00 25.93
N SER A 84 30.25 16.02 25.02
CA SER A 84 31.16 14.89 25.17
C SER A 84 32.64 15.30 25.19
N THR A 85 32.98 16.38 24.50
CA THR A 85 34.36 16.79 24.20
C THR A 85 34.76 18.11 24.89
N LYS A 86 33.79 18.97 25.21
CA LYS A 86 34.03 20.33 25.73
C LYS A 86 32.89 20.85 26.60
N GLN A 87 33.09 22.04 27.17
CA GLN A 87 32.05 22.79 27.83
C GLN A 87 31.85 24.12 27.10
N GLU A 88 30.63 24.33 26.61
CA GLU A 88 30.21 25.60 26.04
C GLU A 88 29.65 26.48 27.14
N LYS A 89 30.04 27.75 27.15
CA LYS A 89 29.67 28.68 28.22
C LYS A 89 29.19 29.99 27.63
N PHE A 90 28.06 30.48 28.13
CA PHE A 90 27.58 31.83 27.82
C PHE A 90 26.92 32.46 29.04
N LYS A 91 26.85 33.80 29.07
CA LYS A 91 26.15 34.53 30.12
C LYS A 91 24.67 34.65 29.75
N LEU A 92 23.75 34.37 30.68
CA LEU A 92 22.34 34.65 30.48
C LEU A 92 22.11 36.13 30.10
N PRO A 93 21.02 36.47 29.42
CA PRO A 93 20.53 37.84 29.38
C PRO A 93 20.11 38.32 30.79
N GLU A 94 20.01 39.62 30.98
CA GLU A 94 19.43 40.17 32.22
C GLU A 94 17.96 39.76 32.32
N LYS A 95 17.57 39.18 33.46
CA LYS A 95 16.22 38.64 33.68
C LYS A 95 15.20 39.77 33.79
N TYR A 96 15.50 40.76 34.60
CA TYR A 96 14.63 41.89 34.87
C TYR A 96 15.10 43.16 34.17
N GLN A 97 14.18 44.04 33.78
CA GLN A 97 14.47 45.38 33.29
C GLN A 97 14.28 46.39 34.44
N ILE A 98 15.35 46.72 35.15
CA ILE A 98 15.27 47.63 36.29
C ILE A 98 15.43 49.07 35.79
N THR A 99 14.46 49.93 36.08
CA THR A 99 14.54 51.36 35.75
C THR A 99 14.28 52.22 36.98
N SER A 100 14.95 53.37 37.06
CA SER A 100 14.76 54.32 38.18
C SER A 100 13.32 54.80 38.28
N LEU A 101 12.64 54.97 37.13
CA LEU A 101 11.22 55.36 37.10
C LEU A 101 10.32 54.26 37.69
N PHE A 102 10.55 53.00 37.32
CA PHE A 102 9.81 51.87 37.89
C PHE A 102 9.99 51.81 39.42
N LEU A 103 11.23 51.90 39.90
CA LEU A 103 11.55 51.87 41.33
C LEU A 103 10.93 53.06 42.09
N LYS A 104 11.01 54.27 41.55
CA LYS A 104 10.42 55.49 42.14
C LYS A 104 8.91 55.37 42.31
N ASN A 105 8.23 54.76 41.34
CA ASN A 105 6.78 54.56 41.38
C ASN A 105 6.32 53.48 42.38
N HIS A 106 7.24 52.78 43.07
CA HIS A 106 6.95 51.69 44.01
C HIS A 106 7.57 51.89 45.40
N LEU A 107 7.96 53.12 45.76
CA LEU A 107 8.56 53.43 47.07
C LEU A 107 7.64 53.06 48.25
N ASP A 108 6.33 53.13 48.04
CA ASP A 108 5.28 52.83 49.03
C ASP A 108 4.98 51.33 49.18
N LYS A 109 5.61 50.45 48.40
CA LYS A 109 5.33 49.01 48.39
C LYS A 109 6.29 48.22 49.27
N HIS A 110 5.75 47.22 50.00
CA HIS A 110 6.55 46.24 50.75
C HIS A 110 7.02 45.05 49.91
N ALA A 111 6.32 44.72 48.82
CA ALA A 111 6.68 43.64 47.92
C ALA A 111 6.59 44.14 46.48
N ILE A 112 7.69 44.04 45.73
CA ILE A 112 7.81 44.52 44.36
C ILE A 112 8.13 43.32 43.47
N GLN A 113 7.37 43.17 42.39
CA GLN A 113 7.71 42.25 41.31
C GLN A 113 8.39 43.06 40.22
N LEU A 114 9.64 42.74 39.92
CA LEU A 114 10.40 43.43 38.89
C LEU A 114 9.85 43.05 37.50
N PRO A 115 9.77 44.01 36.57
CA PRO A 115 9.31 43.71 35.23
C PRO A 115 10.33 42.83 34.52
N MET A 116 9.84 41.76 33.88
CA MET A 116 10.66 40.86 33.07
C MET A 116 11.24 41.64 31.89
N ASN A 117 12.50 41.38 31.54
CA ASN A 117 13.11 41.95 30.36
C ASN A 117 12.43 41.37 29.09
N PRO A 118 11.74 42.20 28.28
CA PRO A 118 11.04 41.72 27.09
C PRO A 118 11.98 41.13 26.04
N SER A 119 13.26 41.53 26.04
CA SER A 119 14.29 41.01 25.14
C SER A 119 14.89 39.69 25.61
N PHE A 120 14.62 39.23 26.84
CA PHE A 120 15.26 38.06 27.44
C PHE A 120 15.23 36.83 26.54
N LYS A 121 14.04 36.43 26.07
CA LYS A 121 13.88 35.23 25.22
C LYS A 121 14.61 35.37 23.88
N LYS A 122 14.55 36.56 23.27
CA LYS A 122 15.21 36.85 21.99
C LYS A 122 16.73 36.80 22.15
N GLU A 123 17.27 37.44 23.17
CA GLU A 123 18.70 37.43 23.48
C GLU A 123 19.20 36.02 23.84
N LEU A 124 18.43 35.27 24.63
CA LEU A 124 18.76 33.89 24.98
C LEU A 124 18.82 33.01 23.72
N SER A 125 17.85 33.13 22.83
CA SER A 125 17.84 32.44 21.54
C SER A 125 19.05 32.80 20.69
N THR A 126 19.38 34.09 20.57
CA THR A 126 20.59 34.55 19.85
C THR A 126 21.86 33.95 20.43
N LYS A 127 22.03 33.98 21.76
CA LYS A 127 23.20 33.40 22.43
C LYS A 127 23.28 31.89 22.24
N LEU A 128 22.15 31.18 22.37
CA LEU A 128 22.10 29.72 22.18
C LEU A 128 22.38 29.33 20.72
N ASN A 129 22.00 30.16 19.76
CA ASN A 129 22.29 29.94 18.34
C ASN A 129 23.76 30.17 17.98
N GLN A 130 24.46 31.02 18.74
CA GLN A 130 25.92 31.19 18.64
C GLN A 130 26.70 30.03 19.25
N VAL A 131 26.07 29.18 20.08
CA VAL A 131 26.70 27.97 20.59
C VAL A 131 26.88 26.97 19.44
N HIS A 132 28.13 26.65 19.14
CA HIS A 132 28.47 25.69 18.11
C HIS A 132 28.35 24.26 18.66
N PHE A 133 27.30 23.57 18.22
CA PHE A 133 27.15 22.13 18.43
C PHE A 133 27.82 21.37 17.30
N GLU A 134 28.51 20.29 17.64
CA GLU A 134 29.04 19.36 16.64
C GLU A 134 27.90 18.86 15.73
N LYS A 135 28.19 18.67 14.45
CA LYS A 135 27.23 18.13 13.49
C LYS A 135 26.87 16.70 13.92
N GLY A 136 25.62 16.52 14.37
CA GLY A 136 25.12 15.22 14.83
C GLY A 136 24.50 14.37 13.71
N ALA A 137 24.39 13.07 13.98
CA ALA A 137 23.57 12.17 13.17
C ALA A 137 22.09 12.27 13.60
N PRO A 138 21.12 12.24 12.68
CA PRO A 138 19.71 12.25 13.04
C PRO A 138 19.31 10.95 13.75
N SER A 139 18.36 11.07 14.68
CA SER A 139 17.68 9.90 15.23
C SER A 139 16.84 9.24 14.15
N GLN A 140 16.77 7.91 14.18
CA GLN A 140 15.97 7.12 13.25
C GLN A 140 14.87 6.39 14.02
N ASP A 141 13.66 6.42 13.46
CA ASP A 141 12.50 5.73 14.01
C ASP A 141 12.63 4.22 13.89
N ALA A 142 12.00 3.51 14.82
CA ALA A 142 11.80 2.06 14.70
C ALA A 142 10.92 1.77 13.47
N THR A 143 11.30 0.75 12.69
CA THR A 143 10.61 0.39 11.45
C THR A 143 10.40 -1.11 11.35
N ILE A 144 9.41 -1.53 10.55
CA ILE A 144 9.21 -2.94 10.22
C ILE A 144 10.13 -3.29 9.05
N GLN A 145 10.83 -4.42 9.18
CA GLN A 145 11.65 -5.00 8.13
C GLN A 145 11.20 -6.42 7.82
N LYS A 146 11.41 -6.84 6.57
CA LYS A 146 11.17 -8.20 6.09
C LYS A 146 12.43 -9.04 6.31
N THR A 147 12.27 -10.22 6.91
CA THR A 147 13.28 -11.29 6.97
C THR A 147 12.77 -12.49 6.18
N GLU A 148 13.59 -13.49 5.89
CA GLU A 148 13.16 -14.66 5.10
C GLU A 148 11.96 -15.39 5.71
N THR A 149 11.84 -15.39 7.04
CA THR A 149 10.83 -16.18 7.76
C THR A 149 9.74 -15.35 8.43
N ALA A 150 9.91 -14.04 8.57
CA ALA A 150 8.99 -13.16 9.31
C ALA A 150 9.14 -11.66 9.01
N PHE A 151 8.14 -10.88 9.41
CA PHE A 151 8.31 -9.45 9.66
C PHE A 151 8.84 -9.24 11.07
N THR A 152 9.79 -8.31 11.24
CA THR A 152 10.40 -7.96 12.53
C THR A 152 10.49 -6.44 12.70
N ILE A 153 10.58 -5.96 13.94
CA ILE A 153 10.85 -4.54 14.22
C ILE A 153 12.37 -4.35 14.30
N MET A 154 12.89 -3.47 13.46
CA MET A 154 14.20 -2.87 13.66
C MET A 154 14.05 -1.73 14.68
N PRO A 155 14.71 -1.81 15.85
CA PRO A 155 14.60 -0.78 16.88
C PRO A 155 15.05 0.60 16.41
N GLU A 156 14.54 1.63 17.07
CA GLU A 156 14.96 3.00 16.86
C GLU A 156 16.45 3.21 17.16
N GLN A 157 17.08 4.14 16.44
CA GLN A 157 18.47 4.52 16.65
C GLN A 157 18.56 5.95 17.16
N TYR A 158 19.30 6.14 18.25
CA TYR A 158 19.48 7.43 18.88
C TYR A 158 20.59 8.23 18.18
N GLY A 159 20.20 9.35 17.62
CA GLY A 159 21.10 10.34 17.04
C GLY A 159 21.64 11.33 18.07
N THR A 160 22.44 12.27 17.58
CA THR A 160 23.13 13.29 18.38
C THR A 160 22.75 14.72 17.99
N ILE A 161 21.78 14.90 17.08
CA ILE A 161 21.24 16.23 16.76
C ILE A 161 20.55 16.81 17.99
N VAL A 162 20.94 18.02 18.37
CA VAL A 162 20.40 18.75 19.52
C VAL A 162 19.02 19.33 19.19
N ASN A 163 18.03 19.03 20.03
CA ASN A 163 16.77 19.76 20.08
C ASN A 163 16.98 21.10 20.81
N LYS A 164 17.39 22.11 20.05
CA LYS A 164 17.63 23.47 20.58
C LYS A 164 16.39 24.09 21.22
N ALA A 165 15.20 23.79 20.70
CA ALA A 165 13.95 24.29 21.27
C ALA A 165 13.72 23.77 22.69
N LYS A 166 13.86 22.46 22.91
CA LYS A 166 13.76 21.82 24.23
C LYS A 166 14.82 22.35 25.21
N LEU A 167 16.05 22.57 24.72
CA LEU A 167 17.12 23.16 25.53
C LEU A 167 16.80 24.61 25.92
N MET A 168 16.34 25.44 24.97
CA MET A 168 15.94 26.82 25.21
C MET A 168 14.79 26.92 26.21
N GLU A 169 13.77 26.08 26.04
CA GLU A 169 12.63 25.99 26.95
C GLU A 169 13.11 25.65 28.36
N LYS A 170 13.97 24.64 28.50
CA LYS A 170 14.51 24.22 29.79
C LYS A 170 15.32 25.32 30.47
N ILE A 171 16.18 26.02 29.73
CA ILE A 171 16.96 27.16 30.25
C ILE A 171 16.03 28.29 30.71
N SER A 172 14.97 28.57 29.94
CA SER A 172 13.98 29.60 30.28
C SER A 172 13.25 29.26 31.57
N GLN A 173 12.71 28.03 31.69
CA GLN A 173 12.02 27.53 32.88
C GLN A 173 12.91 27.55 34.13
N ASP A 174 14.17 27.12 33.99
CA ASP A 174 15.11 27.10 35.12
C ASP A 174 15.48 28.53 35.55
N THR A 175 15.49 29.50 34.62
CA THR A 175 15.74 30.92 34.91
C THR A 175 14.57 31.58 35.64
N GLU A 176 13.33 31.28 35.22
CA GLU A 176 12.12 31.73 35.92
C GLU A 176 12.13 31.27 37.39
N LYS A 177 12.55 30.02 37.63
CA LYS A 177 12.68 29.41 38.97
C LYS A 177 13.89 29.86 39.79
N ASN A 178 14.70 30.80 39.29
CA ASN A 178 15.89 31.33 39.98
C ASN A 178 16.87 30.25 40.48
N LYS A 179 17.09 29.20 39.68
CA LYS A 179 18.04 28.14 40.07
C LYS A 179 19.43 28.71 40.38
N ASN A 180 20.08 28.15 41.40
CA ASN A 180 21.42 28.55 41.82
C ASN A 180 22.48 28.25 40.73
N GLN A 181 22.26 27.24 39.90
CA GLN A 181 23.17 26.83 38.83
C GLN A 181 22.41 26.45 37.55
N TYR A 182 23.04 26.74 36.41
CA TYR A 182 22.50 26.47 35.07
C TYR A 182 23.47 25.57 34.29
N ILE A 183 23.48 24.29 34.65
CA ILE A 183 24.37 23.28 34.06
C ILE A 183 23.51 22.26 33.34
N TYR A 184 23.76 22.06 32.04
CA TYR A 184 22.98 21.15 31.18
C TYR A 184 23.91 20.17 30.51
N ASN A 185 23.56 18.88 30.53
CA ASN A 185 24.22 17.88 29.71
C ASN A 185 23.52 17.80 28.35
N ILE A 186 24.24 18.05 27.27
CA ILE A 186 23.64 18.16 25.93
C ILE A 186 22.94 16.86 25.50
N LYS A 187 23.38 15.70 26.02
CA LYS A 187 22.80 14.38 25.74
C LYS A 187 21.32 14.29 26.11
N ASP A 188 20.89 15.02 27.14
CA ASP A 188 19.49 15.04 27.61
C ASP A 188 18.55 15.79 26.65
N PHE A 189 19.14 16.53 25.70
CA PHE A 189 18.46 17.38 24.73
C PHE A 189 18.65 16.91 23.29
N TYR A 190 19.16 15.70 23.06
CA TYR A 190 19.14 15.13 21.70
C TYR A 190 17.71 14.86 21.26
N GLN A 191 17.46 15.10 19.96
CA GLN A 191 16.20 14.73 19.32
C GLN A 191 15.95 13.24 19.54
N GLN A 192 14.77 12.91 20.03
CA GLN A 192 14.40 11.52 20.29
C GLN A 192 13.68 10.97 19.04
N PRO A 193 13.83 9.67 18.74
CA PRO A 193 12.95 9.01 17.79
C PRO A 193 11.48 9.23 18.14
N VAL A 194 10.65 9.44 17.13
CA VAL A 194 9.20 9.62 17.26
C VAL A 194 8.53 8.26 17.47
N VAL A 195 8.97 7.26 16.70
CA VAL A 195 8.47 5.88 16.82
C VAL A 195 9.56 5.02 17.43
N LYS A 196 9.21 4.38 18.55
CA LYS A 196 10.06 3.40 19.26
C LYS A 196 9.58 1.98 19.03
N LYS A 197 10.40 0.98 19.32
CA LYS A 197 10.03 -0.43 19.16
C LYS A 197 8.79 -0.84 19.96
N GLU A 198 8.53 -0.20 21.10
CA GLU A 198 7.32 -0.43 21.91
C GLU A 198 6.07 0.30 21.40
N ASN A 199 6.17 1.05 20.29
CA ASN A 199 5.03 1.79 19.74
C ASN A 199 3.87 0.82 19.45
N LYS A 200 2.70 1.11 20.05
CA LYS A 200 1.52 0.25 19.96
C LYS A 200 1.07 0.02 18.52
N GLN A 201 1.00 1.07 17.71
CA GLN A 201 0.58 0.96 16.30
C GLN A 201 1.58 0.15 15.47
N LEU A 202 2.89 0.30 15.74
CA LEU A 202 3.94 -0.49 15.08
C LEU A 202 3.79 -1.99 15.39
N ASN A 203 3.56 -2.33 16.67
CA ASN A 203 3.36 -3.71 17.10
C ASN A 203 2.05 -4.32 16.58
N GLU A 204 0.97 -3.53 16.51
CA GLU A 204 -0.29 -3.96 15.88
C GLU A 204 -0.11 -4.26 14.38
N LYS A 205 0.63 -3.42 13.64
CA LYS A 205 0.98 -3.68 12.24
C LYS A 205 1.82 -4.95 12.09
N LEU A 206 2.86 -5.11 12.92
CA LEU A 206 3.72 -6.29 12.93
C LEU A 206 2.89 -7.58 13.14
N THR A 207 1.98 -7.55 14.11
CA THR A 207 1.10 -8.68 14.43
C THR A 207 0.22 -9.05 13.24
N LYS A 208 -0.39 -8.06 12.58
CA LYS A 208 -1.23 -8.29 11.38
C LYS A 208 -0.42 -8.87 10.23
N LEU A 209 0.77 -8.33 9.94
CA LEU A 209 1.64 -8.83 8.88
C LEU A 209 2.03 -10.29 9.08
N ASN A 210 2.48 -10.63 10.29
CA ASN A 210 2.86 -12.01 10.62
C ASN A 210 1.63 -12.95 10.68
N ALA A 211 0.44 -12.45 11.03
CA ALA A 211 -0.78 -13.26 10.93
C ALA A 211 -1.13 -13.59 9.47
N ILE A 212 -1.07 -12.61 8.56
CA ILE A 212 -1.33 -12.83 7.13
C ILE A 212 -0.28 -13.78 6.52
N MET A 213 1.00 -13.56 6.81
CA MET A 213 2.12 -14.36 6.29
C MET A 213 2.07 -15.83 6.75
N ASN A 214 1.40 -16.12 7.88
CA ASN A 214 1.23 -17.49 8.38
C ASN A 214 -0.08 -18.16 7.94
N LYS A 215 -0.90 -17.50 7.12
CA LYS A 215 -2.11 -18.13 6.55
C LYS A 215 -1.73 -19.29 5.63
N THR A 216 -2.57 -20.31 5.61
CA THR A 216 -2.59 -21.31 4.55
C THR A 216 -3.70 -20.95 3.57
N LEU A 217 -3.30 -20.57 2.35
CA LEU A 217 -4.23 -20.24 1.28
C LEU A 217 -4.04 -21.20 0.12
N ILE A 218 -5.12 -21.90 -0.24
CA ILE A 218 -5.16 -22.77 -1.42
C ILE A 218 -6.04 -22.10 -2.47
N LEU A 219 -5.49 -21.88 -3.66
CA LEU A 219 -6.22 -21.47 -4.85
C LEU A 219 -6.46 -22.69 -5.72
N LYS A 220 -7.73 -23.09 -5.83
CA LYS A 220 -8.18 -24.13 -6.76
C LYS A 220 -8.24 -23.54 -8.16
N ILE A 221 -7.43 -24.07 -9.06
CA ILE A 221 -7.33 -23.67 -10.46
C ILE A 221 -7.77 -24.88 -11.28
N ASN A 222 -9.04 -24.91 -11.64
CA ASN A 222 -9.69 -26.06 -12.28
C ASN A 222 -9.47 -27.36 -11.46
N LYS A 223 -8.83 -28.37 -12.05
CA LYS A 223 -8.51 -29.67 -11.44
C LYS A 223 -7.17 -29.68 -10.68
N LYS A 224 -6.54 -28.51 -10.50
CA LYS A 224 -5.24 -28.34 -9.83
C LYS A 224 -5.37 -27.43 -8.62
N ASP A 225 -4.53 -27.67 -7.62
CA ASP A 225 -4.44 -26.83 -6.43
C ASP A 225 -3.09 -26.12 -6.40
N TYR A 226 -3.12 -24.82 -6.12
CA TYR A 226 -1.93 -24.02 -5.83
C TYR A 226 -1.98 -23.55 -4.38
N THR A 227 -1.01 -24.00 -3.57
CA THR A 227 -0.88 -23.54 -2.18
C THR A 227 0.11 -22.39 -2.12
N PHE A 228 -0.34 -21.22 -1.68
CA PHE A 228 0.55 -20.08 -1.46
C PHE A 228 1.53 -20.40 -0.33
N THR A 229 2.83 -20.35 -0.64
CA THR A 229 3.88 -20.50 0.36
C THR A 229 4.03 -19.22 1.18
N LYS A 230 4.71 -19.29 2.33
CA LYS A 230 5.04 -18.09 3.12
C LYS A 230 5.84 -17.08 2.30
N LYS A 231 6.72 -17.55 1.40
CA LYS A 231 7.52 -16.71 0.52
C LYS A 231 6.63 -15.97 -0.48
N ASP A 232 5.64 -16.65 -1.04
CA ASP A 232 4.65 -16.04 -1.94
C ASP A 232 3.89 -14.93 -1.21
N ILE A 233 3.28 -15.25 -0.06
CA ILE A 233 2.51 -14.26 0.73
C ILE A 233 3.39 -13.08 1.17
N GLN A 234 4.63 -13.34 1.58
CA GLN A 234 5.56 -12.29 1.97
C GLN A 234 5.95 -11.36 0.80
N ALA A 235 6.11 -11.92 -0.41
CA ALA A 235 6.36 -11.13 -1.60
C ALA A 235 5.19 -10.17 -1.85
N LEU A 236 3.95 -10.66 -1.70
CA LEU A 236 2.73 -9.88 -1.91
C LEU A 236 2.47 -8.80 -0.86
N LEU A 237 3.00 -8.90 0.36
CA LEU A 237 2.73 -7.94 1.43
C LEU A 237 3.66 -6.73 1.39
N ASN A 238 3.16 -5.52 1.68
CA ASN A 238 4.01 -4.37 2.00
C ASN A 238 4.04 -4.08 3.52
N ASN A 239 4.91 -3.17 3.95
CA ASN A 239 5.04 -2.79 5.37
C ASN A 239 3.82 -2.04 5.93
N ASN A 240 2.85 -1.67 5.09
CA ASN A 240 1.61 -0.99 5.46
C ASN A 240 0.40 -1.92 5.59
N VAL A 241 0.64 -3.24 5.63
CA VAL A 241 -0.43 -4.26 5.75
C VAL A 241 -1.40 -4.19 4.57
N THR A 242 -0.88 -4.01 3.35
CA THR A 242 -1.66 -4.14 2.12
C THR A 242 -1.01 -5.14 1.17
N ILE A 243 -1.82 -5.69 0.27
CA ILE A 243 -1.38 -6.54 -0.82
C ILE A 243 -0.86 -5.66 -1.96
N ASN A 244 0.26 -6.06 -2.55
CA ASN A 244 0.78 -5.53 -3.80
C ASN A 244 0.04 -6.22 -4.95
N GLU A 245 -0.99 -5.56 -5.47
CA GLU A 245 -1.85 -6.11 -6.52
C GLU A 245 -1.09 -6.37 -7.82
N GLU A 246 -0.05 -5.59 -8.13
CA GLU A 246 0.79 -5.81 -9.31
C GLU A 246 1.55 -7.13 -9.21
N GLN A 247 2.15 -7.41 -8.05
CA GLN A 247 2.84 -8.67 -7.80
C GLN A 247 1.88 -9.86 -7.76
N LEU A 248 0.68 -9.68 -7.19
CA LEU A 248 -0.36 -10.71 -7.22
C LEU A 248 -0.83 -10.99 -8.65
N GLY A 249 -1.06 -9.96 -9.45
CA GLY A 249 -1.42 -10.09 -10.87
C GLY A 249 -0.33 -10.81 -11.67
N SER A 250 0.94 -10.49 -11.42
CA SER A 250 2.08 -11.19 -12.03
C SER A 250 2.12 -12.67 -11.64
N GLN A 251 1.91 -12.99 -10.37
CA GLN A 251 1.86 -14.36 -9.89
C GLN A 251 0.68 -15.15 -10.50
N LEU A 252 -0.52 -14.55 -10.55
CA LEU A 252 -1.68 -15.17 -11.23
C LEU A 252 -1.43 -15.37 -12.72
N THR A 253 -0.68 -14.48 -13.37
CA THR A 253 -0.26 -14.64 -14.78
C THR A 253 0.67 -15.83 -14.96
N GLN A 254 1.64 -16.02 -14.05
CA GLN A 254 2.53 -17.18 -14.08
C GLN A 254 1.77 -18.49 -13.85
N LEU A 255 0.82 -18.50 -12.91
CA LEU A 255 -0.06 -19.63 -12.68
C LEU A 255 -0.95 -19.93 -13.89
N ASN A 256 -1.44 -18.90 -14.57
CA ASN A 256 -2.16 -19.05 -15.83
C ASN A 256 -1.29 -19.75 -16.88
N GLN A 257 -0.08 -19.25 -17.12
CA GLN A 257 0.86 -19.87 -18.08
C GLN A 257 1.18 -21.34 -17.75
N GLN A 258 1.22 -21.69 -16.46
CA GLN A 258 1.53 -23.03 -16.00
C GLN A 258 0.34 -24.01 -16.15
N PHE A 259 -0.89 -23.55 -15.91
CA PHE A 259 -2.05 -24.44 -15.76
C PHE A 259 -3.13 -24.29 -16.84
N ALA A 260 -3.28 -23.11 -17.45
CA ALA A 260 -4.27 -22.86 -18.48
C ALA A 260 -4.01 -23.76 -19.68
N SER A 261 -5.08 -24.27 -20.30
CA SER A 261 -4.98 -25.07 -21.52
C SER A 261 -5.05 -24.24 -22.80
N LEU A 262 -5.61 -23.03 -22.72
CA LEU A 262 -5.82 -22.16 -23.88
C LEU A 262 -4.51 -21.75 -24.59
N ASP A 263 -3.46 -21.50 -23.80
CA ASP A 263 -2.15 -21.08 -24.31
C ASP A 263 -1.21 -22.25 -24.60
N GLN A 264 -1.65 -23.49 -24.33
CA GLN A 264 -0.85 -24.69 -24.51
C GLN A 264 -1.07 -25.29 -25.90
N PRO A 265 -0.03 -25.86 -26.53
CA PRO A 265 -0.19 -26.56 -27.80
C PRO A 265 -1.07 -27.79 -27.65
N VAL A 266 -1.79 -28.12 -28.71
CA VAL A 266 -2.71 -29.25 -28.75
C VAL A 266 -1.95 -30.52 -29.14
N VAL A 267 -2.09 -31.58 -28.36
CA VAL A 267 -1.54 -32.90 -28.65
C VAL A 267 -2.66 -33.80 -29.14
N PHE A 268 -2.44 -34.44 -30.29
CA PHE A 268 -3.41 -35.31 -30.92
C PHE A 268 -2.76 -36.58 -31.43
N THR A 269 -3.48 -37.70 -31.32
CA THR A 269 -3.12 -38.98 -31.93
C THR A 269 -4.21 -39.36 -32.91
N ASN A 270 -3.85 -39.46 -34.20
CA ASN A 270 -4.83 -39.80 -35.23
C ASN A 270 -5.20 -41.28 -35.23
N ILE A 271 -6.19 -41.67 -36.04
CA ILE A 271 -6.64 -43.07 -36.18
C ILE A 271 -5.52 -44.06 -36.57
N HIS A 272 -4.46 -43.57 -37.22
CA HIS A 272 -3.28 -44.37 -37.61
C HIS A 272 -2.23 -44.49 -36.50
N GLY A 273 -2.47 -43.88 -35.34
CA GLY A 273 -1.55 -43.88 -34.20
C GLY A 273 -0.42 -42.86 -34.30
N GLU A 274 -0.44 -41.95 -35.28
CA GLU A 274 0.54 -40.86 -35.35
C GLU A 274 0.23 -39.80 -34.30
N LYS A 275 1.19 -39.55 -33.43
CA LYS A 275 1.10 -38.51 -32.40
C LYS A 275 1.80 -37.23 -32.85
N ARG A 276 1.08 -36.11 -32.79
CA ARG A 276 1.56 -34.80 -33.22
C ARG A 276 1.13 -33.71 -32.24
N LYS A 277 1.88 -32.61 -32.28
CA LYS A 277 1.67 -31.40 -31.50
C LYS A 277 1.38 -30.22 -32.43
N TYR A 278 0.19 -29.64 -32.31
CA TYR A 278 -0.31 -28.53 -33.12
C TYR A 278 -0.35 -27.24 -32.30
N LYS A 279 -0.29 -26.10 -32.98
CA LYS A 279 -0.59 -24.80 -32.38
C LYS A 279 -2.08 -24.73 -32.04
N ASN A 280 -2.37 -24.26 -30.84
CA ASN A 280 -3.76 -24.01 -30.43
C ASN A 280 -4.31 -22.81 -31.21
N ASN A 281 -5.60 -22.84 -31.54
CA ASN A 281 -6.25 -21.78 -32.29
C ASN A 281 -6.70 -20.58 -31.45
N GLY A 282 -6.50 -20.66 -30.13
CA GLY A 282 -6.86 -19.59 -29.19
C GLY A 282 -8.34 -19.58 -28.80
N SER A 283 -9.11 -20.60 -29.21
CA SER A 283 -10.52 -20.79 -28.85
C SER A 283 -10.78 -22.12 -28.13
N TYR A 284 -9.79 -23.01 -28.04
CA TYR A 284 -9.91 -24.31 -27.38
C TYR A 284 -9.13 -24.33 -26.07
N GLY A 285 -9.83 -24.45 -24.96
CA GLY A 285 -9.26 -24.48 -23.62
C GLY A 285 -9.84 -23.42 -22.71
N TRP A 286 -9.13 -23.19 -21.63
CA TRP A 286 -9.49 -22.22 -20.61
C TRP A 286 -8.26 -21.49 -20.08
N LYS A 287 -8.49 -20.32 -19.50
CA LYS A 287 -7.50 -19.50 -18.80
C LYS A 287 -8.08 -18.97 -17.49
N ILE A 288 -7.22 -18.51 -16.59
CA ILE A 288 -7.62 -17.80 -15.38
C ILE A 288 -8.14 -16.40 -15.77
N ASP A 289 -9.35 -16.06 -15.36
CA ASP A 289 -9.83 -14.68 -15.36
C ASP A 289 -9.15 -13.93 -14.22
N ILE A 290 -7.99 -13.33 -14.51
CA ILE A 290 -7.14 -12.63 -13.53
C ILE A 290 -7.92 -11.47 -12.90
N THR A 291 -8.70 -10.73 -13.69
CA THR A 291 -9.49 -9.58 -13.23
C THR A 291 -10.49 -9.97 -12.14
N LYS A 292 -11.16 -11.13 -12.30
CA LYS A 292 -12.10 -11.64 -11.28
C LYS A 292 -11.41 -12.40 -10.15
N THR A 293 -10.27 -13.04 -10.42
CA THR A 293 -9.56 -13.86 -9.41
C THR A 293 -8.77 -13.00 -8.41
N LEU A 294 -8.15 -11.91 -8.87
CA LEU A 294 -7.33 -11.01 -8.04
C LEU A 294 -8.06 -10.52 -6.78
N PRO A 295 -9.27 -9.92 -6.86
CA PRO A 295 -9.96 -9.42 -5.65
C PRO A 295 -10.32 -10.54 -4.67
N VAL A 296 -10.63 -11.74 -5.15
CA VAL A 296 -10.96 -12.90 -4.31
C VAL A 296 -9.72 -13.35 -3.51
N VAL A 297 -8.56 -13.44 -4.17
CA VAL A 297 -7.29 -13.78 -3.50
C VAL A 297 -6.90 -12.70 -2.50
N THR A 298 -7.00 -11.41 -2.88
CA THR A 298 -6.73 -10.29 -1.96
C THR A 298 -7.62 -10.35 -0.73
N GLN A 299 -8.92 -10.60 -0.89
CA GLN A 299 -9.85 -10.72 0.22
C GLN A 299 -9.51 -11.91 1.15
N ALA A 300 -9.17 -13.06 0.57
CA ALA A 300 -8.79 -14.26 1.34
C ALA A 300 -7.50 -14.04 2.16
N LEU A 301 -6.51 -13.35 1.58
CA LEU A 301 -5.29 -12.96 2.30
C LEU A 301 -5.56 -11.96 3.42
N MET A 302 -6.46 -11.00 3.21
CA MET A 302 -6.68 -9.88 4.14
C MET A 302 -7.71 -10.16 5.25
N ASN A 303 -8.54 -11.20 5.12
CA ASN A 303 -9.53 -11.53 6.13
C ASN A 303 -8.91 -12.18 7.39
N LYS A 304 -9.72 -12.56 8.38
CA LYS A 304 -9.25 -13.11 9.66
C LYS A 304 -9.00 -14.63 9.67
N ASN A 305 -9.38 -15.36 8.62
CA ASN A 305 -9.30 -16.82 8.60
C ASN A 305 -7.86 -17.28 8.45
N THR A 306 -7.42 -18.28 9.22
CA THR A 306 -6.04 -18.79 9.13
C THR A 306 -5.85 -19.77 7.97
N ASN A 307 -6.92 -20.43 7.55
CA ASN A 307 -6.94 -21.40 6.47
C ASN A 307 -8.07 -21.06 5.50
N GLU A 308 -7.75 -20.99 4.22
CA GLU A 308 -8.68 -20.59 3.16
C GLU A 308 -8.47 -21.51 1.95
N THR A 309 -9.58 -21.86 1.30
CA THR A 309 -9.56 -22.52 0.01
C THR A 309 -10.56 -21.81 -0.89
N ILE A 310 -10.05 -21.17 -1.94
CA ILE A 310 -10.83 -20.35 -2.85
C ILE A 310 -10.66 -20.86 -4.28
N ASN A 311 -11.65 -20.60 -5.13
CA ASN A 311 -11.58 -20.98 -6.54
C ASN A 311 -11.10 -19.78 -7.36
N ALA A 312 -10.17 -20.02 -8.29
CA ALA A 312 -9.91 -19.10 -9.37
C ALA A 312 -11.14 -19.02 -10.28
N THR A 313 -11.42 -17.84 -10.81
CA THR A 313 -12.43 -17.73 -11.87
C THR A 313 -11.77 -18.10 -13.18
N ILE A 314 -12.47 -18.91 -13.99
CA ILE A 314 -11.99 -19.41 -15.26
C ILE A 314 -12.79 -18.78 -16.40
N ASP A 315 -12.10 -18.48 -17.49
CA ASP A 315 -12.66 -18.05 -18.78
C ASP A 315 -12.37 -19.14 -19.82
N GLY A 316 -13.40 -19.62 -20.52
CA GLY A 316 -13.35 -20.78 -21.43
C GLY A 316 -13.91 -22.08 -20.81
N ASP A 317 -13.68 -23.20 -21.49
CA ASP A 317 -14.20 -24.51 -21.10
C ASP A 317 -13.17 -25.30 -20.28
N ALA A 318 -13.47 -25.46 -18.99
CA ALA A 318 -12.59 -26.13 -18.02
C ALA A 318 -12.38 -27.63 -18.30
N GLU A 319 -13.18 -28.25 -19.16
CA GLU A 319 -13.01 -29.65 -19.55
C GLU A 319 -12.10 -29.83 -20.78
N GLN A 320 -11.76 -28.74 -21.48
CA GLN A 320 -10.88 -28.77 -22.64
C GLN A 320 -9.41 -28.79 -22.21
N GLU A 321 -8.81 -29.96 -22.35
CA GLU A 321 -7.40 -30.22 -22.04
C GLU A 321 -6.53 -30.22 -23.31
N PRO A 322 -5.23 -29.90 -23.21
CA PRO A 322 -4.34 -29.84 -24.38
C PRO A 322 -4.23 -31.15 -25.16
N THR A 323 -4.45 -32.30 -24.49
CA THR A 323 -4.48 -33.61 -25.18
C THR A 323 -5.92 -33.98 -25.53
N ILE A 324 -6.20 -34.10 -26.83
CA ILE A 324 -7.52 -34.46 -27.34
C ILE A 324 -7.64 -35.97 -27.40
N ALA A 325 -8.71 -36.52 -26.81
CA ALA A 325 -8.90 -37.97 -26.74
C ALA A 325 -10.36 -38.46 -26.80
N LYS A 326 -11.36 -37.61 -26.50
CA LYS A 326 -12.74 -38.08 -26.31
C LYS A 326 -13.71 -37.64 -27.41
N ASN A 327 -13.83 -36.33 -27.59
CA ASN A 327 -14.81 -35.72 -28.48
C ASN A 327 -14.08 -34.86 -29.50
N TYR A 328 -14.02 -35.33 -30.74
CA TYR A 328 -13.33 -34.63 -31.83
C TYR A 328 -13.76 -35.17 -33.20
N ILE A 329 -13.44 -34.40 -34.23
CA ILE A 329 -13.49 -34.83 -35.62
C ILE A 329 -12.05 -34.86 -36.13
N GLU A 330 -11.69 -35.87 -36.89
CA GLU A 330 -10.44 -35.87 -37.64
C GLU A 330 -10.72 -36.12 -39.12
N ILE A 331 -9.96 -35.44 -39.98
CA ILE A 331 -10.08 -35.51 -41.43
C ILE A 331 -8.73 -35.93 -41.97
N ASP A 332 -8.74 -37.12 -42.56
CA ASP A 332 -7.60 -37.71 -43.24
C ASP A 332 -7.60 -37.30 -44.70
N LEU A 333 -6.71 -36.37 -45.05
CA LEU A 333 -6.56 -35.92 -46.42
C LEU A 333 -6.03 -37.04 -47.32
N ASN A 334 -5.13 -37.90 -46.83
CA ASN A 334 -4.49 -38.96 -47.61
C ASN A 334 -5.50 -40.06 -47.99
N ASP A 335 -6.42 -40.38 -47.08
CA ASP A 335 -7.46 -41.38 -47.30
C ASP A 335 -8.79 -40.81 -47.80
N GLN A 336 -8.93 -39.47 -47.87
CA GLN A 336 -10.19 -38.77 -48.15
C GLN A 336 -11.33 -39.25 -47.24
N LYS A 337 -11.05 -39.36 -45.94
CA LYS A 337 -11.99 -39.82 -44.93
C LYS A 337 -12.14 -38.82 -43.79
N MET A 338 -13.31 -38.83 -43.18
CA MET A 338 -13.58 -38.10 -41.94
C MET A 338 -14.14 -39.05 -40.90
N TYR A 339 -13.67 -38.89 -39.67
CA TYR A 339 -14.10 -39.67 -38.52
C TYR A 339 -14.60 -38.75 -37.42
N CYS A 340 -15.70 -39.12 -36.77
CA CYS A 340 -16.20 -38.44 -35.58
C CYS A 340 -16.07 -39.38 -34.39
N PHE A 341 -15.49 -38.87 -33.31
CA PHE A 341 -15.34 -39.58 -32.04
C PHE A 341 -16.15 -38.88 -30.97
N ILE A 342 -16.91 -39.66 -30.21
CA ILE A 342 -17.65 -39.21 -29.03
C ILE A 342 -17.35 -40.17 -27.89
N ASN A 343 -16.96 -39.62 -26.74
CA ASN A 343 -16.52 -40.39 -25.57
C ASN A 343 -15.40 -41.40 -25.87
N GLY A 344 -14.55 -41.10 -26.85
CA GLY A 344 -13.42 -41.94 -27.27
C GLY A 344 -13.81 -43.08 -28.22
N ALA A 345 -15.08 -43.23 -28.56
CA ALA A 345 -15.56 -44.21 -29.53
C ALA A 345 -15.78 -43.55 -30.91
N LYS A 346 -15.34 -44.21 -31.98
CA LYS A 346 -15.64 -43.80 -33.36
C LYS A 346 -17.14 -43.98 -33.63
N THR A 347 -17.87 -42.88 -33.76
CA THR A 347 -19.33 -42.87 -33.97
C THR A 347 -19.72 -42.72 -35.43
N VAL A 348 -18.90 -42.01 -36.22
CA VAL A 348 -19.09 -41.85 -37.67
C VAL A 348 -17.76 -42.08 -38.38
N GLU A 349 -17.82 -42.79 -39.50
CA GLU A 349 -16.77 -42.90 -40.50
C GLU A 349 -17.42 -42.67 -41.86
N THR A 350 -16.88 -41.74 -42.64
CA THR A 350 -17.43 -41.42 -43.96
C THR A 350 -16.32 -41.02 -44.90
N ASP A 351 -16.49 -41.36 -46.18
CA ASP A 351 -15.70 -40.75 -47.25
C ASP A 351 -16.11 -39.29 -47.41
N VAL A 352 -15.15 -38.44 -47.74
CA VAL A 352 -15.33 -37.00 -47.97
C VAL A 352 -14.68 -36.57 -49.27
N ILE A 353 -15.01 -35.38 -49.74
CA ILE A 353 -14.28 -34.74 -50.85
C ILE A 353 -13.78 -33.39 -50.34
N THR A 354 -12.45 -33.26 -50.27
CA THR A 354 -11.81 -32.04 -49.76
C THR A 354 -11.58 -31.00 -50.86
N GLY A 355 -10.90 -29.91 -50.51
CA GLY A 355 -10.51 -28.85 -51.42
C GLY A 355 -9.81 -29.33 -52.69
N ARG A 356 -9.94 -28.59 -53.79
CA ARG A 356 -9.25 -28.92 -55.05
C ARG A 356 -7.73 -28.96 -54.88
N TYR A 357 -7.04 -29.72 -55.73
CA TYR A 357 -5.57 -29.77 -55.81
C TYR A 357 -4.95 -28.43 -56.27
N ASN A 358 -5.09 -27.41 -55.44
CA ASN A 358 -4.54 -26.06 -55.53
C ASN A 358 -4.54 -25.45 -54.12
N LYS A 359 -3.43 -24.84 -53.69
CA LYS A 359 -3.27 -24.32 -52.33
C LYS A 359 -4.25 -23.20 -51.97
N GLY A 360 -4.75 -22.45 -52.96
CA GLY A 360 -5.77 -21.41 -52.75
C GLY A 360 -7.19 -21.96 -52.48
N THR A 361 -7.42 -23.24 -52.76
CA THR A 361 -8.68 -23.95 -52.47
C THR A 361 -8.49 -25.16 -51.58
N ALA A 362 -7.32 -25.31 -50.96
CA ALA A 362 -7.00 -26.48 -50.15
C ALA A 362 -7.83 -26.49 -48.86
N SER A 363 -8.21 -27.69 -48.41
CA SER A 363 -8.62 -27.89 -47.02
C SER A 363 -7.36 -27.82 -46.15
N ILE A 364 -7.32 -26.83 -45.27
CA ILE A 364 -6.10 -26.43 -44.56
C ILE A 364 -5.71 -27.47 -43.49
N PRO A 365 -4.51 -28.08 -43.55
CA PRO A 365 -4.01 -28.92 -42.47
C PRO A 365 -3.79 -28.10 -41.19
N GLY A 366 -4.22 -28.65 -40.05
CA GLY A 366 -4.12 -27.94 -38.78
C GLY A 366 -5.07 -28.45 -37.69
N PHE A 367 -4.92 -27.83 -36.53
CA PHE A 367 -5.91 -27.88 -35.46
C PHE A 367 -6.93 -26.77 -35.63
N HIS A 368 -8.20 -27.16 -35.68
CA HIS A 368 -9.35 -26.27 -35.81
C HIS A 368 -10.38 -26.57 -34.74
N THR A 369 -11.36 -25.67 -34.61
CA THR A 369 -12.59 -25.95 -33.87
C THR A 369 -13.81 -25.53 -34.70
N ILE A 370 -14.97 -26.12 -34.40
CA ILE A 370 -16.24 -25.67 -34.96
C ILE A 370 -16.59 -24.30 -34.37
N LEU A 371 -16.72 -23.29 -35.21
CA LEU A 371 -17.03 -21.92 -34.78
C LEU A 371 -18.50 -21.76 -34.36
N TYR A 372 -19.42 -22.34 -35.13
CA TYR A 372 -20.84 -22.41 -34.80
C TYR A 372 -21.49 -23.53 -35.61
N LYS A 373 -22.80 -23.73 -35.43
CA LYS A 373 -23.60 -24.67 -36.22
C LYS A 373 -24.81 -23.95 -36.80
N ALA A 374 -25.08 -24.15 -38.08
CA ALA A 374 -26.25 -23.59 -38.75
C ALA A 374 -26.92 -24.62 -39.67
N THR A 375 -28.20 -24.42 -39.93
CA THR A 375 -28.98 -25.25 -40.85
C THR A 375 -29.64 -24.41 -41.94
N ASN A 376 -29.80 -24.99 -43.14
CA ASN A 376 -30.48 -24.37 -44.29
C ASN A 376 -29.87 -22.99 -44.64
N VAL A 377 -28.56 -22.96 -44.86
CA VAL A 377 -27.82 -21.74 -45.21
C VAL A 377 -27.34 -21.81 -46.65
N ASN A 378 -27.21 -20.66 -47.30
CA ASN A 378 -26.53 -20.56 -48.59
C ASN A 378 -25.07 -20.21 -48.32
N LEU A 379 -24.15 -21.05 -48.78
CA LEU A 379 -22.73 -20.76 -48.77
C LEU A 379 -22.39 -19.93 -49.99
N GLU A 380 -21.96 -18.70 -49.75
CA GLU A 380 -21.70 -17.71 -50.79
C GLU A 380 -20.24 -17.27 -50.78
N GLY A 381 -19.68 -17.05 -51.97
CA GLY A 381 -18.31 -16.59 -52.11
C GLY A 381 -17.91 -16.30 -53.55
N GLN A 382 -16.61 -16.17 -53.78
CA GLN A 382 -16.04 -16.01 -55.11
C GLN A 382 -15.16 -17.23 -55.46
N MET A 383 -15.26 -17.66 -56.70
CA MET A 383 -14.38 -18.65 -57.33
C MET A 383 -13.02 -18.00 -57.67
N MET A 384 -12.01 -18.82 -57.95
CA MET A 384 -10.67 -18.33 -58.34
C MET A 384 -10.67 -17.50 -59.63
N ASP A 385 -11.65 -17.71 -60.52
CA ASP A 385 -11.84 -16.92 -61.74
C ASP A 385 -12.63 -15.61 -61.51
N GLY A 386 -12.98 -15.30 -60.25
CA GLY A 386 -13.75 -14.13 -59.86
C GLY A 386 -15.27 -14.28 -59.97
N SER A 387 -15.77 -15.41 -60.48
CA SER A 387 -17.22 -15.66 -60.54
C SER A 387 -17.82 -15.86 -59.14
N HIS A 388 -19.06 -15.41 -58.94
CA HIS A 388 -19.77 -15.59 -57.67
C HIS A 388 -20.42 -16.98 -57.62
N TYR A 389 -20.43 -17.60 -56.44
CA TYR A 389 -21.17 -18.84 -56.19
C TYR A 389 -22.11 -18.70 -54.99
N SER A 390 -23.22 -19.43 -55.04
CA SER A 390 -24.17 -19.62 -53.93
C SER A 390 -24.64 -21.06 -53.95
N VAL A 391 -24.35 -21.81 -52.89
CA VAL A 391 -24.69 -23.24 -52.76
C VAL A 391 -25.54 -23.44 -51.51
N PRO A 392 -26.80 -23.88 -51.64
CA PRO A 392 -27.62 -24.21 -50.48
C PRO A 392 -27.08 -25.47 -49.81
N VAL A 393 -26.93 -25.41 -48.48
CA VAL A 393 -26.53 -26.56 -47.64
C VAL A 393 -27.48 -26.70 -46.45
N LYS A 394 -27.81 -27.93 -46.09
CA LYS A 394 -28.70 -28.22 -44.97
C LYS A 394 -27.98 -28.13 -43.62
N TYR A 395 -26.71 -28.49 -43.56
CA TYR A 395 -25.89 -28.49 -42.35
C TYR A 395 -24.58 -27.76 -42.60
N TRP A 396 -24.27 -26.78 -41.76
CA TRP A 396 -23.05 -25.99 -41.86
C TRP A 396 -22.31 -25.92 -40.53
N MET A 397 -21.04 -26.30 -40.56
CA MET A 397 -20.11 -26.25 -39.43
C MET A 397 -18.80 -25.57 -39.88
N PRO A 398 -18.73 -24.23 -39.85
CA PRO A 398 -17.52 -23.48 -40.19
C PRO A 398 -16.41 -23.73 -39.18
N LEU A 399 -15.17 -23.67 -39.67
CA LEU A 399 -13.97 -23.90 -38.87
C LEU A 399 -13.22 -22.59 -38.57
N ILE A 400 -12.70 -22.51 -37.36
CA ILE A 400 -11.70 -21.51 -36.96
C ILE A 400 -10.32 -22.16 -36.84
N SER A 401 -9.31 -21.57 -37.49
CA SER A 401 -7.93 -22.05 -37.52
C SER A 401 -7.04 -21.26 -36.56
N ASN A 402 -5.78 -21.66 -36.49
CA ASN A 402 -4.70 -20.99 -35.77
C ASN A 402 -4.75 -19.46 -35.91
N GLY A 403 -4.55 -18.76 -34.79
CA GLY A 403 -4.63 -17.30 -34.71
C GLY A 403 -6.05 -16.73 -34.70
N GLY A 404 -7.07 -17.57 -34.43
CA GLY A 404 -8.47 -17.15 -34.44
C GLY A 404 -9.01 -16.83 -35.84
N VAL A 405 -8.36 -17.35 -36.89
CA VAL A 405 -8.72 -17.05 -38.28
C VAL A 405 -9.97 -17.85 -38.66
N VAL A 406 -11.08 -17.16 -38.92
CA VAL A 406 -12.26 -17.78 -39.55
C VAL A 406 -11.85 -18.21 -40.96
N THR A 407 -11.79 -19.51 -41.18
CA THR A 407 -11.23 -20.06 -42.42
C THR A 407 -12.13 -19.86 -43.63
N GLN A 408 -13.41 -19.54 -43.44
CA GLN A 408 -14.44 -19.62 -44.51
C GLN A 408 -14.55 -21.04 -45.11
N ILE A 409 -13.93 -22.03 -44.46
CA ILE A 409 -13.98 -23.46 -44.74
C ILE A 409 -14.84 -24.10 -43.66
N GLY A 410 -15.60 -25.11 -44.02
CA GLY A 410 -16.42 -25.86 -43.05
C GLY A 410 -16.81 -27.23 -43.55
N ILE A 411 -17.46 -27.97 -42.68
CA ILE A 411 -18.04 -29.27 -42.97
C ILE A 411 -19.51 -29.06 -43.35
N HIS A 412 -19.94 -29.60 -44.49
CA HIS A 412 -21.33 -29.52 -44.95
C HIS A 412 -21.75 -30.67 -45.85
N ASP A 413 -23.07 -30.81 -46.05
CA ASP A 413 -23.66 -31.76 -46.98
C ASP A 413 -23.37 -31.41 -48.45
N SER A 414 -23.17 -32.44 -49.27
CA SER A 414 -22.93 -32.29 -50.71
C SER A 414 -23.53 -33.45 -51.51
N ASP A 415 -24.85 -33.67 -51.36
CA ASP A 415 -25.54 -34.82 -51.95
C ASP A 415 -25.53 -34.83 -53.50
N HIS A 416 -25.25 -33.69 -54.14
CA HIS A 416 -25.08 -33.62 -55.59
C HIS A 416 -23.78 -34.28 -56.09
N LYS A 417 -22.90 -34.74 -55.18
CA LYS A 417 -21.64 -35.46 -55.50
C LYS A 417 -21.62 -36.89 -54.97
N LEU A 418 -22.80 -37.49 -54.70
CA LEU A 418 -22.90 -38.82 -54.09
C LEU A 418 -22.12 -39.90 -54.85
N ASP A 419 -22.06 -39.83 -56.17
CA ASP A 419 -21.35 -40.78 -57.04
C ASP A 419 -19.81 -40.63 -57.00
N LYS A 420 -19.29 -39.59 -56.35
CA LYS A 420 -17.84 -39.29 -56.25
C LYS A 420 -17.25 -39.62 -54.88
N PHE A 421 -18.06 -39.79 -53.84
CA PHE A 421 -17.52 -40.22 -52.54
C PHE A 421 -16.92 -41.62 -52.64
N GLY A 422 -15.78 -41.82 -51.98
CA GLY A 422 -15.00 -43.06 -52.05
C GLY A 422 -13.92 -43.07 -53.14
N ASP A 423 -13.97 -42.15 -54.11
CA ASP A 423 -12.85 -41.89 -55.02
C ASP A 423 -11.80 -41.00 -54.33
N LYS A 424 -10.67 -41.60 -53.93
CA LYS A 424 -9.55 -40.91 -53.26
C LYS A 424 -8.95 -39.77 -54.08
N GLU A 425 -9.20 -39.74 -55.39
CA GLU A 425 -8.65 -38.75 -56.31
C GLU A 425 -9.68 -37.69 -56.74
N ALA A 426 -10.93 -37.79 -56.26
CA ALA A 426 -12.02 -36.87 -56.63
C ALA A 426 -11.67 -35.40 -56.40
N TYR A 427 -10.89 -35.11 -55.36
CA TYR A 427 -10.40 -33.76 -55.04
C TYR A 427 -9.48 -33.15 -56.13
N LYS A 428 -8.87 -33.97 -57.00
CA LYS A 428 -8.07 -33.49 -58.15
C LYS A 428 -8.93 -33.11 -59.35
N THR A 429 -10.23 -33.41 -59.31
CA THR A 429 -11.17 -33.14 -60.40
C THR A 429 -12.05 -31.92 -60.08
N ASN A 430 -13.00 -31.61 -60.97
CA ASN A 430 -14.02 -30.59 -60.71
C ASN A 430 -14.93 -30.95 -59.51
N ALA A 431 -14.90 -32.19 -59.02
CA ALA A 431 -15.59 -32.61 -57.81
C ALA A 431 -14.97 -32.04 -56.52
N GLY A 432 -13.68 -31.67 -56.51
CA GLY A 432 -13.06 -31.00 -55.37
C GLY A 432 -13.78 -29.69 -54.99
N SER A 433 -13.78 -29.35 -53.70
CA SER A 433 -14.42 -28.14 -53.17
C SER A 433 -13.50 -26.90 -53.25
N ASN A 434 -14.00 -25.74 -52.83
CA ASN A 434 -13.19 -24.53 -52.63
C ASN A 434 -12.54 -24.46 -51.23
N GLY A 435 -12.34 -25.63 -50.59
CA GLY A 435 -11.69 -25.76 -49.28
C GLY A 435 -12.57 -26.49 -48.26
N CYS A 436 -13.90 -26.41 -48.41
CA CYS A 436 -14.87 -27.14 -47.57
C CYS A 436 -14.69 -28.66 -47.59
N ILE A 437 -15.15 -29.31 -46.54
CA ILE A 437 -15.18 -30.77 -46.42
C ILE A 437 -16.57 -31.23 -46.84
N ASN A 438 -16.70 -31.54 -48.13
CA ASN A 438 -17.96 -32.05 -48.67
C ASN A 438 -18.21 -33.43 -48.09
N THR A 439 -19.41 -33.65 -47.57
CA THR A 439 -19.77 -34.87 -46.84
C THR A 439 -21.14 -35.38 -47.33
N PRO A 440 -21.39 -36.70 -47.39
CA PRO A 440 -22.74 -37.22 -47.62
C PRO A 440 -23.75 -36.68 -46.59
N GLY A 441 -24.94 -36.29 -47.05
CA GLY A 441 -25.98 -35.65 -46.24
C GLY A 441 -26.40 -36.49 -45.03
N THR A 442 -26.45 -37.82 -45.17
CA THR A 442 -26.76 -38.75 -44.08
C THR A 442 -25.70 -38.74 -42.98
N GLU A 443 -24.43 -38.69 -43.37
CA GLU A 443 -23.30 -38.79 -42.43
C GLU A 443 -23.04 -37.44 -41.75
N VAL A 444 -23.11 -36.32 -42.48
CA VAL A 444 -22.97 -34.99 -41.86
C VAL A 444 -24.13 -34.69 -40.91
N ALA A 445 -25.35 -35.21 -41.16
CA ALA A 445 -26.46 -35.06 -40.22
C ALA A 445 -26.17 -35.73 -38.87
N LYS A 446 -25.55 -36.92 -38.89
CA LYS A 446 -25.13 -37.63 -37.66
C LYS A 446 -24.06 -36.85 -36.91
N ILE A 447 -23.04 -36.35 -37.62
CA ILE A 447 -21.97 -35.52 -37.04
C ILE A 447 -22.56 -34.22 -36.47
N PHE A 448 -23.40 -33.53 -37.23
CA PHE A 448 -24.04 -32.29 -36.81
C PHE A 448 -24.88 -32.47 -35.55
N HIS A 449 -25.52 -33.62 -35.34
CA HIS A 449 -26.31 -33.86 -34.13
C HIS A 449 -25.44 -33.89 -32.86
N VAL A 450 -24.24 -34.46 -32.94
CA VAL A 450 -23.33 -34.62 -31.79
C VAL A 450 -22.30 -33.50 -31.66
N ALA A 451 -22.07 -32.74 -32.73
CA ALA A 451 -21.12 -31.63 -32.75
C ALA A 451 -21.55 -30.47 -31.85
N TYR A 452 -20.59 -29.71 -31.35
CA TYR A 452 -20.81 -28.52 -30.52
C TYR A 452 -19.83 -27.40 -30.91
N GLU A 453 -20.19 -26.16 -30.58
CA GLU A 453 -19.29 -25.01 -30.74
C GLU A 453 -18.02 -25.22 -29.89
N GLY A 454 -16.85 -25.02 -30.50
CA GLY A 454 -15.56 -25.33 -29.90
C GLY A 454 -15.12 -26.79 -30.05
N MET A 455 -15.93 -27.68 -30.66
CA MET A 455 -15.51 -29.07 -30.88
C MET A 455 -14.25 -29.14 -31.74
N PRO A 456 -13.20 -29.86 -31.29
CA PRO A 456 -12.00 -30.06 -32.07
C PRO A 456 -12.22 -30.68 -33.44
N VAL A 457 -11.54 -30.15 -34.45
CA VAL A 457 -11.45 -30.69 -35.80
C VAL A 457 -9.99 -30.68 -36.23
N ILE A 458 -9.40 -31.86 -36.45
CA ILE A 458 -8.00 -32.00 -36.87
C ILE A 458 -7.97 -32.40 -38.34
N ILE A 459 -7.31 -31.60 -39.17
CA ILE A 459 -7.09 -31.92 -40.59
C ILE A 459 -5.61 -32.29 -40.75
N TYR A 460 -5.32 -33.48 -41.25
CA TYR A 460 -3.95 -33.96 -41.42
C TYR A 460 -3.74 -34.66 -42.76
N GLY A 461 -2.47 -34.72 -43.19
CA GLY A 461 -2.06 -35.25 -44.48
C GLY A 461 -1.37 -34.18 -45.34
N ASN A 462 -0.66 -34.62 -46.36
CA ASN A 462 0.28 -33.80 -47.13
C ASN A 462 -0.05 -33.77 -48.64
N ILE A 463 -1.30 -34.08 -48.98
CA ILE A 463 -1.77 -34.17 -50.37
C ILE A 463 -1.69 -32.84 -51.14
N TYR A 464 -1.49 -31.70 -50.46
CA TYR A 464 -1.43 -30.36 -51.06
C TYR A 464 -0.02 -29.76 -51.10
N ASP A 465 1.01 -30.44 -50.56
CA ASP A 465 2.38 -29.89 -50.45
C ASP A 465 2.93 -29.46 -51.81
N ASN A 466 2.67 -30.29 -52.82
CA ASN A 466 3.08 -30.10 -54.21
C ASN A 466 1.96 -29.53 -55.10
N ALA A 467 0.85 -29.06 -54.52
CA ALA A 467 -0.22 -28.43 -55.29
C ALA A 467 0.22 -27.02 -55.75
N PRO A 468 -0.28 -26.55 -56.91
CA PRO A 468 0.00 -25.20 -57.41
C PRO A 468 -0.64 -24.13 -56.51
N GLY A 469 -0.17 -22.89 -56.62
CA GLY A 469 -0.67 -21.73 -55.88
C GLY A 469 0.03 -21.52 -54.54
N GLU A 470 -0.56 -20.70 -53.69
CA GLU A 470 -0.12 -20.43 -52.31
C GLU A 470 -1.29 -20.61 -51.34
N PHE A 471 -0.99 -20.99 -50.11
CA PHE A 471 -2.01 -21.02 -49.06
C PHE A 471 -2.35 -19.58 -48.66
N ASP A 472 -3.63 -19.24 -48.66
CA ASP A 472 -4.16 -17.96 -48.19
C ASP A 472 -4.49 -17.97 -46.68
N LYS A 473 -4.31 -19.12 -46.03
CA LYS A 473 -4.61 -19.37 -44.60
C LYS A 473 -3.42 -20.07 -43.93
N PRO A 474 -3.22 -19.90 -42.61
CA PRO A 474 -2.13 -20.56 -41.89
C PRO A 474 -2.29 -22.08 -41.90
N VAL A 475 -1.26 -22.78 -42.36
CA VAL A 475 -1.15 -24.25 -42.33
C VAL A 475 -0.29 -24.68 -41.13
N ASP A 476 -0.69 -25.76 -40.46
CA ASP A 476 0.10 -26.41 -39.42
C ASP A 476 0.01 -27.94 -39.53
N TYR A 477 1.08 -28.58 -39.99
CA TYR A 477 1.15 -30.05 -40.09
C TYR A 477 1.38 -30.74 -38.73
N GLY A 478 1.59 -29.97 -37.67
CA GLY A 478 1.95 -30.46 -36.35
C GLY A 478 3.39 -31.00 -36.29
N GLU A 479 4.03 -30.80 -35.14
CA GLU A 479 5.34 -31.37 -34.81
C GLU A 479 5.15 -32.82 -34.37
N LYS A 480 5.93 -33.76 -34.92
CA LYS A 480 5.94 -35.14 -34.45
C LYS A 480 6.56 -35.20 -33.04
N ILE A 481 5.92 -35.91 -32.11
CA ILE A 481 6.35 -36.02 -30.70
C ILE A 481 6.34 -37.45 -30.18
#